data_AF-A0A0X3TZA5-F1
#
_entry.id   AF-A0A0X3TZA5-F1
#
_cell.length_a   1.000
_cell.length_b   1.000
_cell.length_c   1.000
_cell.angle_alpha   90.00
_cell.angle_beta   90.00
_cell.angle_gamma   90.00
#
_symmetry.space_group_name_H-M   'P 1'
#
loop_
_entity.id
_entity.type
_entity.pdbx_description
1 polymer ?
#
loop_
_entity_poly.entity_id
_entity_poly.type
_entity_poly.pdbx_seq_one_letter_code
_entity_poly.pdbx_strand_id
1 'polypeptide(L)'
;MRMCRQVDGILAALILCVTMFPGVARATDYHVLFESRCAGCHGHSGGFAREQLVLGPNGVVGRSGRDLAPFLVSHAGGLSADEIPGLLAMFASQIESEAMFGERCRICHDRAYEFVRLKLIERDGALLGRYSGRAVAPFLSAGHARLTPDEAAAMTEALTRILRGKR
;
A
#
# COMPACT_ATOMS: atom_id res chain seq x y z
N MET A 1 -65.89 34.31 39.70
CA MET A 1 -65.03 34.84 40.79
C MET A 1 -63.63 34.25 40.64
N ARG A 2 -62.61 35.11 40.70
CA ARG A 2 -61.16 34.86 40.98
C ARG A 2 -60.33 33.98 40.02
N MET A 3 -59.39 34.67 39.36
CA MET A 3 -58.04 34.22 38.98
C MET A 3 -57.35 33.37 40.07
N CYS A 4 -56.54 32.37 39.66
CA CYS A 4 -55.13 32.28 40.08
C CYS A 4 -54.34 31.21 39.27
N ARG A 5 -53.24 31.70 38.66
CA ARG A 5 -52.00 31.04 38.18
C ARG A 5 -51.75 29.57 38.55
N GLN A 6 -51.22 28.79 37.60
CA GLN A 6 -49.81 28.37 37.67
C GLN A 6 -49.29 27.91 36.30
N VAL A 7 -48.16 28.52 35.90
CA VAL A 7 -47.38 28.20 34.70
C VAL A 7 -46.05 27.71 35.25
N ASP A 8 -45.94 26.41 35.46
CA ASP A 8 -44.69 25.71 35.81
C ASP A 8 -44.52 24.67 34.69
N GLY A 9 -43.58 24.82 33.75
CA GLY A 9 -42.15 24.77 34.03
C GLY A 9 -41.72 23.30 33.98
N ILE A 10 -41.03 22.90 32.90
CA ILE A 10 -40.10 21.76 32.70
C ILE A 10 -39.94 21.69 31.18
N LEU A 11 -39.11 22.56 30.59
CA LEU A 11 -37.68 22.36 30.38
C LEU A 11 -37.38 21.07 29.60
N ALA A 12 -37.02 21.31 28.34
CA ALA A 12 -36.59 20.33 27.35
C ALA A 12 -35.46 19.43 27.87
N ALA A 13 -35.71 18.13 27.92
CA ALA A 13 -34.64 17.13 27.96
C ALA A 13 -34.29 16.75 26.51
N LEU A 14 -33.56 17.64 25.84
CA LEU A 14 -32.89 17.33 24.58
C LEU A 14 -31.70 16.43 24.94
N ILE A 15 -31.93 15.12 24.92
CA ILE A 15 -30.88 14.10 25.10
C ILE A 15 -29.93 14.26 23.90
N LEU A 16 -28.83 14.97 24.17
CA LEU A 16 -27.67 15.07 23.30
C LEU A 16 -26.98 13.70 23.29
N CYS A 17 -27.48 12.77 22.47
CA CYS A 17 -26.72 11.61 22.04
C CYS A 17 -25.55 12.13 21.17
N VAL A 18 -24.46 12.52 21.84
CA VAL A 18 -23.16 12.68 21.21
C VAL A 18 -22.77 11.30 20.68
N THR A 19 -23.06 11.06 19.42
CA THR A 19 -22.53 9.93 18.68
C THR A 19 -21.01 10.06 18.69
N MET A 20 -20.34 9.27 19.52
CA MET A 20 -18.93 8.93 19.32
C MET A 20 -18.84 8.24 17.96
N PHE A 21 -18.58 9.01 16.91
CA PHE A 21 -18.08 8.46 15.67
C PHE A 21 -16.66 7.97 15.97
N PRO A 22 -16.36 6.65 15.90
CA PRO A 22 -14.99 6.21 15.91
C PRO A 22 -14.30 6.88 14.71
N GLY A 23 -13.29 7.71 15.00
CA GLY A 23 -12.46 8.30 13.96
C GLY A 23 -11.90 7.17 13.11
N VAL A 24 -12.18 7.20 11.80
CA VAL A 24 -11.61 6.23 10.87
C VAL A 24 -10.11 6.46 10.87
N ALA A 25 -9.35 5.58 11.53
CA ALA A 25 -7.89 5.62 11.45
C ALA A 25 -7.50 5.47 9.97
N ARG A 26 -6.95 6.53 9.36
CA ARG A 26 -6.38 6.40 8.02
C ARG A 26 -5.20 5.46 8.15
N ALA A 27 -5.25 4.34 7.43
CA ALA A 27 -4.08 3.50 7.24
C ALA A 27 -2.94 4.39 6.69
N THR A 28 -1.81 4.41 7.40
CA THR A 28 -0.62 5.13 6.97
C THR A 28 -0.19 4.63 5.61
N ASP A 29 -0.02 5.55 4.64
CA ASP A 29 0.58 5.21 3.36
C ASP A 29 2.11 5.15 3.56
N TYR A 30 2.62 3.93 3.74
CA TYR A 30 4.04 3.70 3.98
C TYR A 30 4.92 4.03 2.77
N HIS A 31 4.34 4.10 1.57
CA HIS A 31 5.05 4.59 0.40
C HIS A 31 5.32 6.09 0.58
N VAL A 32 4.30 6.87 0.95
CA VAL A 32 4.46 8.31 1.23
C VAL A 32 5.40 8.56 2.42
N LEU A 33 5.34 7.73 3.46
CA LEU A 33 6.29 7.81 4.59
C LEU A 33 7.73 7.65 4.09
N PHE A 34 8.00 6.62 3.29
CA PHE A 34 9.33 6.39 2.74
C PHE A 34 9.78 7.54 1.83
N GLU A 35 8.92 7.98 0.91
CA GLU A 35 9.26 9.06 -0.03
C GLU A 35 9.56 10.38 0.69
N SER A 36 8.86 10.67 1.80
CA SER A 36 9.08 11.90 2.58
C SER A 36 10.32 11.86 3.47
N ARG A 37 10.70 10.68 4.01
CA ARG A 37 11.77 10.57 5.02
C ARG A 37 13.06 9.93 4.53
N CYS A 38 12.98 9.02 3.56
CA CYS A 38 14.08 8.14 3.18
C CYS A 38 14.59 8.40 1.76
N ALA A 39 13.72 8.83 0.84
CA ALA A 39 14.06 8.88 -0.58
C ALA A 39 15.16 9.87 -0.95
N GLY A 40 15.36 10.92 -0.14
CA GLY A 40 16.46 11.87 -0.35
C GLY A 40 17.85 11.22 -0.34
N CYS A 41 18.02 10.12 0.41
CA CYS A 41 19.29 9.37 0.47
C CYS A 41 19.20 8.01 -0.25
N HIS A 42 18.03 7.37 -0.26
CA HIS A 42 17.87 5.99 -0.71
C HIS A 42 17.21 5.84 -2.10
N GLY A 43 16.79 6.93 -2.73
CA GLY A 43 16.00 6.87 -3.96
C GLY A 43 14.59 6.34 -3.70
N HIS A 44 13.92 5.75 -4.69
CA HIS A 44 12.54 5.28 -4.56
C HIS A 44 12.42 3.96 -3.77
N SER A 45 11.39 3.83 -2.92
CA SER A 45 11.20 2.66 -2.03
C SER A 45 11.31 1.32 -2.74
N GLY A 46 10.65 1.16 -3.89
CA GLY A 46 10.66 -0.10 -4.63
C GLY A 46 12.04 -0.47 -5.18
N GLY A 47 12.82 0.52 -5.66
CA GLY A 47 14.18 0.28 -6.12
C GLY A 47 15.07 -0.13 -4.96
N PHE A 48 15.02 0.64 -3.88
CA PHE A 48 15.72 0.34 -2.64
C PHE A 48 15.41 -1.06 -2.10
N ALA A 49 14.13 -1.43 -1.98
CA ALA A 49 13.73 -2.74 -1.46
C ALA A 49 14.31 -3.89 -2.26
N ARG A 50 14.24 -3.83 -3.60
CA ARG A 50 14.76 -4.89 -4.48
C ARG A 50 16.27 -4.97 -4.47
N GLU A 51 16.94 -3.82 -4.40
CA GLU A 51 18.39 -3.75 -4.55
C GLU A 51 19.14 -3.94 -3.25
N GLN A 52 18.54 -3.58 -2.10
CA GLN A 52 19.25 -3.53 -0.81
C GLN A 52 18.70 -4.49 0.23
N LEU A 53 17.48 -5.02 0.04
CA LEU A 53 16.80 -5.86 1.02
C LEU A 53 16.50 -7.25 0.48
N VAL A 54 16.32 -8.20 1.39
CA VAL A 54 15.88 -9.57 1.11
C VAL A 54 14.93 -10.05 2.22
N LEU A 55 14.13 -11.08 1.93
CA LEU A 55 13.35 -11.78 2.95
C LEU A 55 14.25 -12.77 3.69
N GLY A 56 14.34 -12.62 5.01
CA GLY A 56 14.96 -13.56 5.93
C GLY A 56 13.91 -14.32 6.76
N PRO A 57 14.34 -15.22 7.66
CA PRO A 57 13.44 -16.05 8.47
C PRO A 57 12.47 -15.25 9.35
N ASN A 58 12.88 -14.06 9.78
CA ASN A 58 12.13 -13.21 10.71
C ASN A 58 11.60 -11.93 10.06
N GLY A 59 11.55 -11.86 8.71
CA GLY A 59 11.06 -10.70 7.97
C GLY A 59 12.13 -10.06 7.08
N VAL A 60 12.01 -8.76 6.84
CA VAL A 60 12.88 -8.04 5.90
C VAL A 60 14.23 -7.73 6.54
N VAL A 61 15.31 -8.13 5.88
CA VAL A 61 16.69 -7.88 6.32
C VAL A 61 17.45 -7.15 5.21
N GLY A 62 18.53 -6.44 5.59
CA GLY A 62 19.48 -5.94 4.61
C GLY A 62 20.24 -7.09 3.93
N ARG A 63 20.76 -6.89 2.71
CA ARG A 63 21.59 -7.89 2.01
C ARG A 63 22.81 -8.37 2.80
N SER A 64 23.28 -7.58 3.76
CA SER A 64 24.33 -7.97 4.71
C SER A 64 23.87 -8.94 5.79
N GLY A 65 22.59 -9.32 5.82
CA GLY A 65 21.97 -10.17 6.84
C GLY A 65 21.53 -9.42 8.11
N ARG A 66 21.72 -8.10 8.17
CA ARG A 66 21.30 -7.29 9.32
C ARG A 66 19.78 -7.14 9.37
N ASP A 67 19.19 -7.43 10.52
CA ASP A 67 17.77 -7.19 10.77
C ASP A 67 17.44 -5.69 10.65
N LEU A 68 16.41 -5.40 9.86
CA LEU A 68 16.02 -4.05 9.53
C LEU A 68 15.20 -3.39 10.65
N ALA A 69 14.38 -4.17 11.38
CA ALA A 69 13.53 -3.63 12.44
C ALA A 69 14.32 -2.88 13.53
N PRO A 70 15.33 -3.47 14.19
CA PRO A 70 16.13 -2.76 15.20
C PRO A 70 16.96 -1.62 14.60
N PHE A 71 17.38 -1.74 13.34
CA PHE A 71 18.13 -0.68 12.67
C PHE A 71 17.29 0.58 12.46
N LEU A 72 16.02 0.43 12.07
CA LEU A 72 15.10 1.53 11.81
C LEU A 72 14.75 2.36 13.06
N VAL A 73 14.91 1.81 14.26
CA VAL A 73 14.67 2.53 15.53
C VAL A 73 15.61 3.74 15.69
N SER A 74 16.82 3.67 15.12
CA SER A 74 17.86 4.68 15.34
C SER A 74 18.39 5.34 14.07
N HIS A 75 18.14 4.76 12.90
CA HIS A 75 18.64 5.30 11.65
C HIS A 75 17.90 6.61 11.25
N ALA A 76 18.66 7.65 10.90
CA ALA A 76 18.17 8.92 10.36
C ALA A 76 16.98 9.54 11.14
N GLY A 77 17.10 9.58 12.48
CA GLY A 77 16.07 10.13 13.36
C GLY A 77 15.03 9.11 13.84
N GLY A 78 15.13 7.85 13.43
CA GLY A 78 14.35 6.74 13.96
C GLY A 78 12.89 6.71 13.49
N LEU A 79 12.34 5.50 13.41
CA LEU A 79 10.90 5.25 13.26
C LEU A 79 10.32 4.80 14.61
N SER A 80 9.07 5.16 14.85
CA SER A 80 8.33 4.68 16.01
C SER A 80 8.01 3.19 15.89
N ALA A 81 7.72 2.55 17.04
CA ALA A 81 7.34 1.15 17.09
C ALA A 81 6.09 0.83 16.24
N ASP A 82 5.21 1.81 16.02
CA ASP A 82 3.99 1.65 15.24
C ASP A 82 4.23 1.80 13.72
N GLU A 83 5.25 2.56 13.32
CA GLU A 83 5.58 2.78 11.90
C GLU A 83 6.40 1.62 11.30
N ILE A 84 7.28 1.02 12.10
CA ILE A 84 8.21 -0.01 11.63
C ILE A 84 7.49 -1.20 10.98
N PRO A 85 6.47 -1.83 11.60
CA PRO A 85 5.82 -3.01 11.03
C PRO A 85 5.22 -2.74 9.65
N GLY A 86 4.57 -1.59 9.46
CA GLY A 86 3.94 -1.26 8.18
C GLY A 86 4.95 -0.91 7.09
N LEU A 87 6.06 -0.26 7.43
CA LEU A 87 7.15 -0.04 6.47
C LEU A 87 7.80 -1.37 6.04
N LEU A 88 8.03 -2.29 6.98
CA LEU A 88 8.56 -3.63 6.69
C LEU A 88 7.59 -4.43 5.82
N ALA A 89 6.29 -4.37 6.10
CA ALA A 89 5.27 -5.02 5.27
C ALA A 89 5.26 -4.48 3.84
N MET A 90 5.41 -3.16 3.67
CA MET A 90 5.56 -2.55 2.34
C MET A 90 6.80 -3.09 1.60
N PHE A 91 7.96 -3.16 2.26
CA PHE A 91 9.17 -3.71 1.64
C PHE A 91 9.03 -5.18 1.28
N ALA A 92 8.45 -6.00 2.16
CA ALA A 92 8.19 -7.42 1.87
C ALA A 92 7.34 -7.57 0.61
N SER A 93 6.24 -6.82 0.53
CA SER A 93 5.37 -6.81 -0.66
C SER A 93 6.10 -6.40 -1.93
N GLN A 94 7.01 -5.42 -1.85
CA GLN A 94 7.83 -4.98 -2.99
C GLN A 94 8.83 -6.04 -3.45
N ILE A 95 9.41 -6.81 -2.52
CA ILE A 95 10.33 -7.92 -2.82
C ILE A 95 9.57 -9.09 -3.45
N GLU A 96 8.45 -9.51 -2.86
CA GLU A 96 7.63 -10.64 -3.31
C GLU A 96 7.04 -10.41 -4.71
N SER A 97 6.53 -9.19 -4.95
CA SER A 97 5.93 -8.83 -6.24
C SER A 97 6.94 -8.97 -7.39
N GLU A 98 8.20 -8.57 -7.15
CA GLU A 98 9.28 -8.73 -8.15
C GLU A 98 9.67 -10.20 -8.32
N ALA A 99 9.67 -10.99 -7.24
CA ALA A 99 9.97 -12.42 -7.34
C ALA A 99 8.94 -13.14 -8.23
N MET A 100 7.64 -12.91 -8.00
CA MET A 100 6.57 -13.51 -8.80
C MET A 100 6.65 -13.04 -10.26
N PHE A 101 6.84 -11.75 -10.51
CA PHE A 101 7.01 -11.23 -11.87
C PHE A 101 8.27 -11.81 -12.53
N GLY A 102 9.35 -11.91 -11.73
CA GLY A 102 10.64 -12.47 -12.08
C GLY A 102 10.57 -13.91 -12.56
N GLU A 103 9.77 -14.73 -11.88
CA GLU A 103 9.58 -16.16 -12.14
C GLU A 103 8.58 -16.41 -13.28
N ARG A 104 7.44 -15.72 -13.27
CA ARG A 104 6.30 -16.05 -14.15
C ARG A 104 6.25 -15.19 -15.41
N CYS A 105 6.78 -13.98 -15.40
CA CYS A 105 6.56 -12.99 -16.46
C CYS A 105 7.83 -12.64 -17.26
N ARG A 106 9.02 -12.66 -16.64
CA ARG A 106 10.27 -12.25 -17.31
C ARG A 106 10.72 -13.14 -18.47
N ILE A 107 10.13 -14.32 -18.63
CA ILE A 107 10.38 -15.17 -19.80
C ILE A 107 9.90 -14.51 -21.10
N CYS A 108 8.89 -13.64 -21.03
CA CYS A 108 8.33 -12.93 -22.20
C CYS A 108 8.34 -11.41 -22.05
N HIS A 109 8.60 -10.88 -20.87
CA HIS A 109 8.59 -9.44 -20.57
C HIS A 109 9.94 -8.98 -20.02
N ASP A 110 10.26 -7.71 -20.24
CA ASP A 110 11.33 -7.02 -19.51
C ASP A 110 10.95 -6.86 -18.03
N ARG A 111 11.78 -6.15 -17.24
CA ARG A 111 11.52 -5.84 -15.82
C ARG A 111 10.11 -5.27 -15.61
N ALA A 112 9.49 -5.61 -14.47
CA ALA A 112 8.14 -5.17 -14.12
C ALA A 112 7.97 -3.66 -14.24
N TYR A 113 8.96 -2.89 -13.73
CA TYR A 113 8.96 -1.43 -13.81
C TYR A 113 8.91 -0.90 -15.26
N GLU A 114 9.75 -1.43 -16.15
CA GLU A 114 9.77 -1.03 -17.57
C GLU A 114 8.47 -1.41 -18.26
N PHE A 115 8.01 -2.65 -18.04
CA PHE A 115 6.77 -3.15 -18.61
C PHE A 115 5.58 -2.28 -18.20
N VAL A 116 5.42 -2.01 -16.90
CA VAL A 116 4.35 -1.15 -16.38
C VAL A 116 4.45 0.25 -16.97
N ARG A 117 5.64 0.86 -16.94
CA ARG A 117 5.84 2.24 -17.41
C ARG A 117 5.50 2.40 -18.88
N LEU A 118 5.94 1.45 -19.72
CA LEU A 118 5.84 1.53 -21.17
C LEU A 118 4.53 0.97 -21.71
N LYS A 119 4.00 -0.09 -21.11
CA LYS A 119 2.92 -0.89 -21.70
C LYS A 119 1.58 -0.74 -20.98
N LEU A 120 1.54 -0.20 -19.78
CA LEU A 120 0.31 -0.07 -19.00
C LEU A 120 -0.08 1.39 -18.75
N ILE A 121 -1.38 1.59 -18.55
CA ILE A 121 -2.00 2.84 -18.10
C ILE A 121 -3.10 2.53 -17.09
N GLU A 122 -3.41 3.49 -16.24
CA GLU A 122 -4.61 3.46 -15.42
C GLU A 122 -5.64 4.40 -16.04
N ARG A 123 -6.88 3.93 -16.16
CA ARG A 123 -8.03 4.73 -16.60
C ARG A 123 -9.26 4.27 -15.86
N ASP A 124 -10.02 5.21 -15.30
CA ASP A 124 -11.24 4.94 -14.53
C ASP A 124 -11.03 3.90 -13.41
N GLY A 125 -9.85 3.96 -12.75
CA GLY A 125 -9.46 3.03 -11.68
C GLY A 125 -9.04 1.63 -12.14
N ALA A 126 -9.07 1.34 -13.45
CA ALA A 126 -8.69 0.06 -14.01
C ALA A 126 -7.29 0.11 -14.65
N LEU A 127 -6.49 -0.94 -14.40
CA LEU A 127 -5.21 -1.15 -15.07
C LEU A 127 -5.45 -1.74 -16.47
N LEU A 128 -5.06 -1.00 -17.50
CA LEU A 128 -5.27 -1.34 -18.90
C LEU A 128 -3.94 -1.46 -19.64
N GLY A 129 -3.93 -2.28 -20.70
CA GLY A 129 -2.88 -2.22 -21.71
C GLY A 129 -2.95 -0.88 -22.46
N ARG A 130 -1.86 -0.12 -22.46
CA ARG A 130 -1.76 1.22 -23.05
C ARG A 130 -2.24 1.28 -24.50
N TYR A 131 -1.84 0.29 -25.29
CA TYR A 131 -2.07 0.26 -26.74
C TYR A 131 -3.28 -0.61 -27.13
N SER A 132 -3.61 -1.61 -26.32
CA SER A 132 -4.73 -2.52 -26.61
C SER A 132 -6.04 -2.07 -25.98
N GLY A 133 -6.01 -1.20 -24.97
CA GLY A 133 -7.17 -0.86 -24.14
C GLY A 133 -7.72 -2.02 -23.31
N ARG A 134 -7.13 -3.21 -23.38
CA ARG A 134 -7.63 -4.40 -22.70
C ARG A 134 -7.31 -4.34 -21.22
N ALA A 135 -8.31 -4.65 -20.38
CA ALA A 135 -8.12 -4.71 -18.93
C ALA A 135 -7.17 -5.86 -18.53
N VAL A 136 -6.25 -5.56 -17.62
CA VAL A 136 -5.21 -6.50 -17.18
C VAL A 136 -5.78 -7.59 -16.30
N ALA A 137 -6.59 -7.25 -15.29
CA ALA A 137 -7.21 -8.22 -14.38
C ALA A 137 -7.88 -9.39 -15.12
N PRO A 138 -8.89 -9.18 -16.00
CA PRO A 138 -9.56 -10.29 -16.68
C PRO A 138 -8.63 -11.02 -17.65
N PHE A 139 -7.62 -10.35 -18.22
CA PHE A 139 -6.65 -11.00 -19.10
C PHE A 139 -5.75 -11.98 -18.33
N LEU A 140 -5.30 -11.61 -17.13
CA LEU A 140 -4.52 -12.50 -16.27
C LEU A 140 -5.38 -13.65 -15.75
N SER A 141 -6.59 -13.36 -15.25
CA SER A 141 -7.53 -14.38 -14.76
C SER A 141 -7.99 -15.37 -15.84
N ALA A 142 -7.96 -14.99 -17.11
CA ALA A 142 -8.26 -15.88 -18.24
C ALA A 142 -7.13 -16.90 -18.53
N GLY A 143 -6.02 -16.87 -17.78
CA GLY A 143 -4.98 -17.91 -17.82
C GLY A 143 -3.64 -17.46 -18.40
N HIS A 144 -3.39 -16.17 -18.58
CA HIS A 144 -2.06 -15.70 -18.96
C HIS A 144 -1.03 -16.09 -17.88
N ALA A 145 0.14 -16.59 -18.31
CA ALA A 145 1.18 -17.15 -17.45
C ALA A 145 0.73 -18.30 -16.52
N ARG A 146 -0.44 -18.93 -16.80
CA ARG A 146 -1.06 -19.98 -15.97
C ARG A 146 -1.20 -19.58 -14.49
N LEU A 147 -1.48 -18.30 -14.24
CA LEU A 147 -1.72 -17.82 -12.90
C LEU A 147 -3.04 -18.37 -12.36
N THR A 148 -3.08 -18.69 -11.06
CA THR A 148 -4.35 -18.88 -10.36
C THR A 148 -5.12 -17.56 -10.28
N PRO A 149 -6.44 -17.58 -9.98
CA PRO A 149 -7.20 -16.35 -9.78
C PRO A 149 -6.59 -15.42 -8.72
N ASP A 150 -6.08 -15.98 -7.62
CA ASP A 150 -5.45 -15.22 -6.53
C ASP A 150 -4.10 -14.64 -6.94
N GLU A 151 -3.27 -15.41 -7.64
CA GLU A 151 -2.00 -14.93 -8.22
C GLU A 151 -2.26 -13.80 -9.24
N ALA A 152 -3.31 -13.92 -10.07
CA ALA A 152 -3.69 -12.90 -11.04
C ALA A 152 -4.15 -11.60 -10.37
N ALA A 153 -4.90 -11.70 -9.27
CA ALA A 153 -5.29 -10.56 -8.46
C ALA A 153 -4.07 -9.87 -7.82
N ALA A 154 -3.21 -10.65 -7.16
CA ALA A 154 -1.99 -10.15 -6.54
C ALA A 154 -1.04 -9.48 -7.55
N MET A 155 -0.89 -10.08 -8.74
CA MET A 155 -0.08 -9.51 -9.82
C MET A 155 -0.69 -8.21 -10.36
N THR A 156 -2.01 -8.16 -10.54
CA THR A 156 -2.68 -6.93 -10.99
C THR A 156 -2.48 -5.80 -9.98
N GLU A 157 -2.60 -6.10 -8.69
CA GLU A 157 -2.35 -5.14 -7.62
C GLU A 157 -0.90 -4.67 -7.61
N ALA A 158 0.06 -5.60 -7.73
CA ALA A 158 1.48 -5.28 -7.81
C ALA A 158 1.81 -4.33 -8.97
N LEU A 159 1.32 -4.63 -10.17
CA LEU A 159 1.52 -3.78 -11.35
C LEU A 159 0.88 -2.40 -11.17
N THR A 160 -0.29 -2.33 -10.51
CA THR A 160 -0.96 -1.07 -10.17
C THR A 160 -0.14 -0.25 -9.17
N ARG A 161 0.39 -0.88 -8.12
CA ARG A 161 1.28 -0.23 -7.14
C ARG A 161 2.54 0.31 -7.81
N ILE A 162 3.17 -0.45 -8.70
CA ILE A 162 4.33 0.01 -9.50
C ILE A 162 3.95 1.22 -10.37
N LEU A 163 2.76 1.21 -10.98
CA LEU A 163 2.32 2.31 -11.84
C LEU A 163 2.09 3.61 -11.06
N ARG A 164 1.50 3.50 -9.86
CA ARG A 164 1.15 4.63 -8.99
C ARG A 164 2.35 5.16 -8.19
N GLY A 165 3.29 4.30 -7.82
CA GLY A 165 4.60 4.67 -7.27
C GLY A 165 5.54 5.25 -8.32
N LYS A 166 5.04 5.95 -9.35
CA LYS A 166 5.90 6.64 -10.31
C LYS A 166 6.42 7.93 -9.68
N ARG A 167 7.74 8.01 -9.49
CA ARG A 167 8.56 9.09 -10.05
C ARG A 167 9.99 8.61 -10.30
#